data_AF-A0A7S2RMT7-F1
#
_entry.id   AF-A0A7S2RMT7-F1
#
_cell.length_a   1.000
_cell.length_b   1.000
_cell.length_c   1.000
_cell.angle_alpha   90.00
_cell.angle_beta   90.00
_cell.angle_gamma   90.00
#
_symmetry.space_group_name_H-M   'P 1'
#
loop_
_entity.id
_entity.type
_entity.pdbx_description
1 polymer ?
#
loop_
_entity_poly.entity_id
_entity_poly.type
_entity_poly.pdbx_seq_one_letter_code
_entity_poly.pdbx_strand_id
1 'polypeptide(L)'
;FTVLGMDFFGEMPVDEEYETGSYNAQCNFRYFGSGFMLLFRTVTGEEWDGIMRDIMSRHPQAWIFFFVYTISVTSLLFELLTAIVLDEFGRVHSSDELPFGPAMISNFNLHWAQLDPRATQMIPQQKLLPFLLSIKPPVFSSVEEGRQALLGMNITSADVNGCRQVHYVDTLVAVVRFRYLQQFHDIPDIA
;
A
#
# COMPACT_ATOMS: atom_id res chain seq x y z
N PHE A 1 -29.84 -0.42 -6.98
CA PHE A 1 -30.81 -0.25 -5.87
C PHE A 1 -31.70 0.96 -6.03
N THR A 2 -31.22 2.18 -6.31
CA THR A 2 -32.09 3.37 -6.47
C THR A 2 -33.21 3.17 -7.49
N VAL A 3 -32.88 2.75 -8.71
CA VAL A 3 -33.89 2.53 -9.77
C VAL A 3 -34.90 1.44 -9.37
N LEU A 4 -34.45 0.37 -8.71
CA LEU A 4 -35.35 -0.68 -8.19
C LEU A 4 -36.25 -0.16 -7.07
N GLY A 5 -35.73 0.70 -6.18
CA GLY A 5 -36.54 1.34 -5.14
C GLY A 5 -37.57 2.30 -5.74
N MET A 6 -37.24 3.00 -6.82
CA MET A 6 -38.21 3.82 -7.57
C MET A 6 -39.31 2.96 -8.19
N ASP A 7 -38.96 1.82 -8.78
CA ASP A 7 -39.93 0.90 -9.38
C ASP A 7 -40.85 0.27 -8.31
N PHE A 8 -40.29 -0.13 -7.17
CA PHE A 8 -41.07 -0.82 -6.13
C PHE A 8 -41.86 0.13 -5.21
N PHE A 9 -41.32 1.31 -4.91
CA PHE A 9 -41.81 2.19 -3.85
C PHE A 9 -42.04 3.64 -4.30
N GLY A 10 -41.76 3.98 -5.56
CA GLY A 10 -41.81 5.36 -6.05
C GLY A 10 -43.21 5.99 -6.09
N GLU A 11 -44.27 5.16 -6.11
CA GLU A 11 -45.67 5.60 -6.07
C GLU A 11 -46.22 5.81 -4.66
N MET A 12 -45.45 5.49 -3.61
CA MET A 12 -45.89 5.71 -2.24
C MET A 12 -46.09 7.21 -1.94
N PRO A 13 -47.21 7.61 -1.31
CA PRO A 13 -47.48 9.01 -0.98
C PRO A 13 -46.48 9.51 0.05
N VAL A 14 -46.06 10.76 -0.09
CA VAL A 14 -44.99 11.36 0.72
C VAL A 14 -45.50 12.39 1.73
N ASP A 15 -46.80 12.71 1.66
CA ASP A 15 -47.48 13.70 2.50
C ASP A 15 -48.31 13.06 3.63
N GLU A 16 -48.29 11.71 3.74
CA GLU A 16 -48.95 10.97 4.80
C GLU A 16 -48.02 10.79 6.02
N GLU A 17 -48.59 10.77 7.23
CA GLU A 17 -47.87 10.39 8.44
C GLU A 17 -47.79 8.86 8.56
N TYR A 18 -46.61 8.32 8.34
CA TYR A 18 -46.30 6.90 8.56
C TYR A 18 -45.88 6.64 10.02
N GLU A 19 -45.76 5.35 10.39
CA GLU A 19 -45.53 4.91 11.77
C GLU A 19 -44.29 5.55 12.43
N THR A 20 -43.18 5.65 11.70
CA THR A 20 -41.95 6.30 12.19
C THR A 20 -41.73 7.69 11.61
N GLY A 21 -42.44 8.06 10.54
CA GLY A 21 -42.33 9.37 9.87
C GLY A 21 -41.02 9.55 9.08
N SER A 22 -40.26 8.47 8.92
CA SER A 22 -38.96 8.46 8.25
C SER A 22 -39.11 8.45 6.73
N TYR A 23 -40.24 7.94 6.20
CA TYR A 23 -40.63 8.09 4.79
C TYR A 23 -41.48 9.35 4.59
N ASN A 24 -40.98 10.33 3.84
CA ASN A 24 -41.61 11.65 3.70
C ASN A 24 -41.18 12.39 2.41
N ALA A 25 -41.60 13.65 2.26
CA ALA A 25 -41.29 14.49 1.10
C ALA A 25 -39.78 14.66 0.79
N GLN A 26 -38.91 14.53 1.80
CA GLN A 26 -37.46 14.62 1.65
C GLN A 26 -36.78 13.25 1.55
N CYS A 27 -37.35 12.23 2.17
CA CYS A 27 -36.85 10.84 2.18
C CYS A 27 -37.85 9.91 1.47
N ASN A 28 -37.69 9.73 0.16
CA ASN A 28 -38.58 8.89 -0.64
C ASN A 28 -37.90 8.33 -1.90
N PHE A 29 -38.60 7.44 -2.61
CA PHE A 29 -38.18 6.86 -3.88
C PHE A 29 -38.86 7.48 -5.12
N ARG A 30 -39.44 8.67 -5.02
CA ARG A 30 -40.19 9.28 -6.14
C ARG A 30 -39.30 9.68 -7.31
N TYR A 31 -38.10 10.15 -7.01
CA TYR A 31 -37.11 10.57 -8.00
C TYR A 31 -35.78 9.90 -7.74
N PHE A 32 -34.93 9.83 -8.77
CA PHE A 32 -33.62 9.22 -8.65
C PHE A 32 -32.76 9.88 -7.56
N GLY A 33 -32.73 11.21 -7.50
CA GLY A 33 -31.94 11.93 -6.50
C GLY A 33 -32.40 11.69 -5.07
N SER A 34 -33.70 11.75 -4.80
CA SER A 34 -34.24 11.48 -3.47
C SER A 34 -34.05 10.01 -3.06
N GLY A 35 -34.30 9.07 -3.98
CA GLY A 35 -34.08 7.64 -3.72
C GLY A 35 -32.60 7.30 -3.50
N PHE A 36 -31.68 7.97 -4.20
CA PHE A 36 -30.25 7.84 -3.96
C PHE A 36 -29.85 8.38 -2.58
N MET A 37 -30.32 9.57 -2.21
CA MET A 37 -30.02 10.16 -0.90
C MET A 37 -30.61 9.35 0.25
N LEU A 38 -31.82 8.79 0.09
CA LEU A 38 -32.43 7.86 1.03
C LEU A 38 -31.53 6.63 1.21
N LEU A 39 -31.10 5.99 0.12
CA LEU A 39 -30.22 4.82 0.20
C LEU A 39 -28.85 5.16 0.82
N PHE A 40 -28.30 6.33 0.52
CA PHE A 40 -27.08 6.83 1.15
C PHE A 40 -27.26 7.03 2.67
N ARG A 41 -28.38 7.60 3.11
CA ARG A 41 -28.72 7.68 4.54
C ARG A 41 -28.80 6.27 5.17
N THR A 42 -29.40 5.31 4.47
CA THR A 42 -29.49 3.95 5.03
C THR A 42 -28.15 3.22 5.13
N VAL A 43 -27.16 3.52 4.26
CA VAL A 43 -25.84 2.87 4.35
C VAL A 43 -25.01 3.36 5.54
N THR A 44 -25.22 4.60 5.98
CA THR A 44 -24.56 5.11 7.19
C THR A 44 -25.17 4.55 8.47
N GLY A 45 -26.21 3.71 8.36
CA GLY A 45 -26.93 3.12 9.48
C GLY A 45 -27.94 4.07 10.12
N GLU A 46 -28.20 5.23 9.52
CA GLU A 46 -29.12 6.22 10.07
C GLU A 46 -30.57 5.89 9.69
N GLU A 47 -31.38 5.54 10.71
CA GLU A 47 -32.85 5.43 10.62
C GLU A 47 -33.37 4.53 9.49
N TRP A 48 -32.54 3.57 9.04
CA TRP A 48 -32.88 2.66 7.94
C TRP A 48 -34.02 1.71 8.30
N ASP A 49 -34.14 1.36 9.58
CA ASP A 49 -35.18 0.50 10.11
C ASP A 49 -36.53 1.23 10.19
N GLY A 50 -36.52 2.54 10.45
CA GLY A 50 -37.71 3.40 10.36
C GLY A 50 -38.23 3.49 8.93
N ILE A 51 -37.36 3.85 7.99
CA ILE A 51 -37.69 3.91 6.55
C ILE A 51 -38.25 2.55 6.07
N MET A 52 -37.63 1.45 6.48
CA MET A 52 -38.08 0.11 6.14
C MET A 52 -39.49 -0.17 6.70
N ARG A 53 -39.75 0.15 7.97
CA ARG A 53 -41.07 -0.07 8.61
C ARG A 53 -42.16 0.77 7.95
N ASP A 54 -41.87 2.04 7.66
CA ASP A 54 -42.81 2.91 6.95
C ASP A 54 -43.18 2.36 5.57
N ILE A 55 -42.21 1.87 4.80
CA ILE A 55 -42.46 1.24 3.50
C ILE A 55 -43.22 -0.09 3.65
N MET A 56 -42.94 -0.86 4.72
CA MET A 56 -43.63 -2.12 5.00
C MET A 56 -45.13 -1.96 5.28
N SER A 57 -45.59 -0.77 5.67
CA SER A 57 -47.02 -0.47 5.84
C SER A 57 -47.84 -0.76 4.57
N ARG A 58 -47.25 -0.57 3.38
CA ARG A 58 -47.87 -0.87 2.08
C ARG A 58 -47.20 -2.01 1.33
N HIS A 59 -45.92 -2.26 1.59
CA HIS A 59 -45.15 -3.31 0.94
C HIS A 59 -44.55 -4.27 1.98
N PRO A 60 -45.30 -5.27 2.47
CA PRO A 60 -44.86 -6.12 3.58
C PRO A 60 -43.53 -6.85 3.37
N GLN A 61 -43.08 -7.02 2.12
CA GLN A 61 -41.82 -7.69 1.77
C GLN A 61 -40.63 -6.71 1.56
N ALA A 62 -40.81 -5.41 1.84
CA ALA A 62 -39.77 -4.41 1.66
C ALA A 62 -38.52 -4.68 2.52
N TRP A 63 -38.66 -5.37 3.65
CA TRP A 63 -37.53 -5.82 4.46
C TRP A 63 -36.49 -6.59 3.63
N ILE A 64 -36.91 -7.42 2.66
CA ILE A 64 -35.98 -8.17 1.80
C ILE A 64 -35.08 -7.21 1.02
N PHE A 65 -35.66 -6.16 0.44
CA PHE A 65 -34.91 -5.15 -0.31
C PHE A 65 -33.87 -4.44 0.56
N PHE A 66 -34.28 -4.00 1.76
CA PHE A 66 -33.39 -3.30 2.68
C PHE A 66 -32.30 -4.21 3.26
N PHE A 67 -32.62 -5.45 3.64
CA PHE A 67 -31.62 -6.40 4.11
C PHE A 67 -30.60 -6.77 3.03
N VAL A 68 -31.05 -7.05 1.80
CA VAL A 68 -30.14 -7.33 0.68
C VAL A 68 -29.29 -6.11 0.35
N TYR A 69 -29.87 -4.92 0.34
CA TYR A 69 -29.13 -3.68 0.14
C TYR A 69 -28.05 -3.48 1.21
N THR A 70 -28.43 -3.54 2.49
CA THR A 70 -27.52 -3.33 3.62
C THR A 70 -26.38 -4.33 3.60
N ILE A 71 -26.67 -5.63 3.46
CA ILE A 71 -25.62 -6.66 3.40
C ILE A 71 -24.69 -6.40 2.21
N SER A 72 -25.26 -6.15 1.01
CA SER A 72 -24.46 -5.94 -0.20
C SER A 72 -23.51 -4.73 -0.04
N VAL A 73 -24.02 -3.59 0.41
CA VAL A 73 -23.19 -2.38 0.50
C VAL A 73 -22.21 -2.43 1.67
N THR A 74 -22.60 -2.98 2.83
CA THR A 74 -21.68 -3.15 3.95
C THR A 74 -20.55 -4.13 3.61
N SER A 75 -20.83 -5.23 2.89
CA SER A 75 -19.80 -6.14 2.39
C SER A 75 -18.84 -5.43 1.43
N LEU A 76 -19.37 -4.65 0.47
CA LEU A 76 -18.53 -3.86 -0.46
C LEU A 76 -17.64 -2.84 0.27
N LEU A 77 -18.18 -2.15 1.28
CA LEU A 77 -17.40 -1.22 2.10
C LEU A 77 -16.31 -1.93 2.90
N PHE A 78 -16.59 -3.12 3.43
CA PHE A 78 -15.61 -3.92 4.15
C PHE A 78 -14.50 -4.44 3.23
N GLU A 79 -14.83 -4.88 2.02
CA GLU A 79 -13.86 -5.30 1.00
C GLU A 79 -12.96 -4.14 0.58
N LEU A 80 -13.52 -2.95 0.34
CA LEU A 80 -12.77 -1.74 0.03
C LEU A 80 -11.84 -1.34 1.18
N LEU A 81 -12.35 -1.31 2.41
CA LEU A 81 -11.55 -0.97 3.59
C LEU A 81 -10.38 -1.95 3.78
N THR A 82 -10.65 -3.25 3.65
CA THR A 82 -9.62 -4.29 3.78
C THR A 82 -8.54 -4.12 2.72
N ALA A 83 -8.91 -3.82 1.48
CA ALA A 83 -7.95 -3.56 0.41
C ALA A 83 -7.05 -2.36 0.72
N ILE A 84 -7.62 -1.25 1.20
CA ILE A 84 -6.86 -0.04 1.58
C ILE A 84 -5.91 -0.33 2.74
N VAL A 85 -6.40 -1.03 3.77
CA VAL A 85 -5.60 -1.37 4.96
C VAL A 85 -4.45 -2.31 4.59
N LEU A 86 -4.69 -3.30 3.71
CA LEU A 86 -3.67 -4.22 3.25
C LEU A 86 -2.58 -3.51 2.41
N ASP A 87 -2.98 -2.58 1.54
CA ASP A 87 -2.03 -1.78 0.75
C ASP A 87 -1.14 -0.92 1.65
N GLU A 88 -1.73 -0.27 2.65
CA GLU A 88 -0.99 0.54 3.62
C GLU A 88 -0.05 -0.31 4.47
N PHE A 89 -0.49 -1.49 4.93
CA PHE A 89 0.41 -2.41 5.62
C PHE A 89 1.55 -2.89 4.72
N GLY A 90 1.27 -3.21 3.46
CA GLY A 90 2.30 -3.56 2.48
C GLY A 90 3.35 -2.45 2.32
N ARG A 91 2.91 -1.19 2.28
CA ARG A 91 3.77 -0.02 2.18
C ARG A 91 4.63 0.20 3.42
N VAL A 92 4.06 0.01 4.61
CA VAL A 92 4.79 0.13 5.89
C VAL A 92 5.83 -0.99 6.04
N HIS A 93 5.47 -2.25 5.80
CA HIS A 93 6.40 -3.38 5.95
C HIS A 93 7.55 -3.34 4.93
N SER A 94 7.30 -2.93 3.68
CA SER A 94 8.36 -2.76 2.68
C SER A 94 9.36 -1.65 3.02
N SER A 95 9.01 -0.74 3.93
CA SER A 95 9.91 0.32 4.39
C SER A 95 10.82 -0.12 5.54
N ASP A 96 10.36 -1.03 6.41
CA ASP A 96 11.06 -1.41 7.65
C ASP A 96 11.77 -2.78 7.60
N GLU A 97 11.34 -3.73 6.76
CA GLU A 97 11.90 -5.11 6.78
C GLU A 97 13.04 -5.37 5.77
N LEU A 98 13.24 -4.48 4.79
CA LEU A 98 14.34 -4.67 3.83
C LEU A 98 15.65 -4.13 4.43
N PRO A 99 16.72 -4.95 4.56
CA PRO A 99 18.06 -4.47 4.96
C PRO A 99 18.57 -3.34 4.08
N PHE A 100 18.02 -3.26 2.86
CA PHE A 100 18.23 -2.23 1.86
C PHE A 100 16.88 -1.62 1.46
N GLY A 101 16.42 -0.62 2.21
CA GLY A 101 15.28 0.18 1.79
C GLY A 101 15.55 0.94 0.47
N PRO A 102 14.49 1.36 -0.25
CA PRO A 102 14.62 2.10 -1.52
C PRO A 102 15.43 3.40 -1.40
N ALA A 103 15.48 4.00 -0.22
CA ALA A 103 16.31 5.17 0.07
C ALA A 103 17.82 4.86 -0.01
N MET A 104 18.25 3.69 0.44
CA MET A 104 19.66 3.29 0.38
C MET A 104 20.10 3.06 -1.07
N ILE A 105 19.30 2.34 -1.86
CA ILE A 105 19.56 2.12 -3.29
C ILE A 105 19.65 3.46 -4.03
N SER A 106 18.76 4.40 -3.72
CA SER A 106 18.79 5.74 -4.30
C SER A 106 20.09 6.49 -3.94
N ASN A 107 20.54 6.41 -2.69
CA ASN A 107 21.81 6.99 -2.25
C ASN A 107 23.01 6.31 -2.90
N PHE A 108 23.01 4.98 -3.03
CA PHE A 108 24.03 4.21 -3.72
C PHE A 108 24.16 4.66 -5.18
N ASN A 109 23.03 4.78 -5.88
CA ASN A 109 22.98 5.23 -7.28
C ASN A 109 23.51 6.65 -7.43
N LEU A 110 23.10 7.56 -6.54
CA LEU A 110 23.53 8.96 -6.57
C LEU A 110 25.07 9.07 -6.42
N HIS A 111 25.66 8.32 -5.49
CA HIS A 111 27.11 8.37 -5.25
C HIS A 111 27.88 7.61 -6.35
N TRP A 112 27.32 6.53 -6.90
CA TRP A 112 27.93 5.82 -8.02
C TRP A 112 27.99 6.69 -9.28
N ALA A 113 26.91 7.43 -9.57
CA ALA A 113 26.86 8.34 -10.71
C ALA A 113 27.92 9.46 -10.65
N GLN A 114 28.36 9.87 -9.46
CA GLN A 114 29.47 10.81 -9.30
C GLN A 114 30.82 10.21 -9.68
N LEU A 115 31.00 8.89 -9.47
CA LEU A 115 32.22 8.16 -9.79
C LEU A 115 32.27 7.70 -11.25
N ASP A 116 31.11 7.46 -11.85
CA ASP A 116 30.93 7.05 -13.24
C ASP A 116 29.91 7.94 -13.99
N PRO A 117 30.28 9.21 -14.30
CA PRO A 117 29.38 10.13 -15.02
C PRO A 117 29.04 9.67 -16.45
N ARG A 118 29.81 8.74 -17.01
CA ARG A 118 29.62 8.21 -18.36
C ARG A 118 28.74 6.95 -18.39
N ALA A 119 28.23 6.51 -17.24
CA ALA A 119 27.42 5.30 -17.10
C ALA A 119 28.07 4.06 -17.73
N THR A 120 29.40 3.94 -17.60
CA THR A 120 30.17 2.77 -18.04
C THR A 120 29.91 1.52 -17.19
N GLN A 121 29.22 1.68 -16.06
CA GLN A 121 28.91 0.68 -15.05
C GLN A 121 30.14 0.11 -14.34
N MET A 122 31.31 0.73 -14.51
CA MET A 122 32.59 0.25 -14.01
C MET A 122 33.30 1.34 -13.21
N ILE A 123 33.84 0.97 -12.04
CA ILE A 123 34.74 1.85 -11.28
C ILE A 123 36.04 1.12 -10.91
N PRO A 124 37.16 1.84 -10.75
CA PRO A 124 38.40 1.24 -10.25
C PRO A 124 38.21 0.63 -8.85
N GLN A 125 38.74 -0.57 -8.63
CA GLN A 125 38.60 -1.30 -7.36
C GLN A 125 39.12 -0.49 -6.15
N GLN A 126 40.15 0.36 -6.34
CA GLN A 126 40.69 1.19 -5.26
C GLN A 126 39.68 2.24 -4.74
N LYS A 127 38.73 2.66 -5.57
CA LYS A 127 37.69 3.63 -5.19
C LYS A 127 36.48 2.98 -4.51
N LEU A 128 36.38 1.65 -4.52
CA LEU A 128 35.25 0.90 -3.99
C LEU A 128 35.06 1.08 -2.47
N LEU A 129 36.12 0.88 -1.68
CA LEU A 129 36.03 1.00 -0.22
C LEU A 129 35.69 2.44 0.24
N PRO A 130 36.36 3.50 -0.27
CA PRO A 130 35.97 4.88 0.02
C PRO A 130 34.52 5.20 -0.40
N PHE A 131 34.04 4.59 -1.48
CA PHE A 131 32.66 4.74 -1.94
C PHE A 131 31.65 4.10 -0.98
N LEU A 132 31.85 2.85 -0.56
CA LEU A 132 30.93 2.16 0.36
C LEU A 132 30.86 2.81 1.74
N LEU A 133 31.94 3.46 2.17
CA LEU A 133 31.98 4.25 3.42
C LEU A 133 31.25 5.60 3.32
N SER A 134 31.04 6.15 2.11
CA SER A 134 30.44 7.48 1.94
C SER A 134 28.91 7.46 1.82
N ILE A 135 28.32 6.32 1.46
CA ILE A 135 26.87 6.13 1.35
C ILE A 135 26.24 6.26 2.75
N LYS A 136 25.18 7.06 2.91
CA LYS A 136 24.46 7.19 4.19
C LYS A 136 23.18 6.35 4.21
N PRO A 137 22.88 5.63 5.32
CA PRO A 137 23.78 5.30 6.43
C PRO A 137 24.98 4.45 5.96
N PRO A 138 26.16 4.60 6.61
CA PRO A 138 27.41 3.98 6.15
C PRO A 138 27.27 2.47 6.02
N VAL A 139 27.68 1.91 4.88
CA VAL A 139 27.61 0.45 4.61
C VAL A 139 28.47 -0.32 5.62
N PHE A 140 29.59 0.27 6.05
CA PHE A 140 30.47 -0.26 7.09
C PHE A 140 30.65 0.78 8.20
N SER A 141 30.76 0.33 9.45
CA SER A 141 30.97 1.20 10.60
C SER A 141 32.41 1.71 10.67
N SER A 142 33.36 0.94 10.13
CA SER A 142 34.78 1.31 10.11
C SER A 142 35.49 0.89 8.82
N VAL A 143 36.65 1.50 8.56
CA VAL A 143 37.52 1.15 7.42
C VAL A 143 38.02 -0.29 7.52
N GLU A 144 38.33 -0.75 8.73
CA GLU A 144 38.83 -2.11 8.98
C GLU A 144 37.73 -3.16 8.79
N GLU A 145 36.52 -2.90 9.28
CA GLU A 145 35.34 -3.72 9.00
C GLU A 145 35.09 -3.81 7.49
N GLY A 146 35.16 -2.68 6.78
CA GLY A 146 34.97 -2.66 5.33
C GLY A 146 36.04 -3.45 4.57
N ARG A 147 37.30 -3.44 5.02
CA ARG A 147 38.37 -4.26 4.42
C ARG A 147 38.12 -5.74 4.62
N GLN A 148 37.77 -6.16 5.83
CA GLN A 148 37.47 -7.56 6.14
C GLN A 148 36.22 -8.04 5.39
N ALA A 149 35.16 -7.22 5.38
CA ALA A 149 33.92 -7.54 4.68
C ALA A 149 34.13 -7.65 3.17
N LEU A 150 34.93 -6.78 2.56
CA LEU A 150 35.26 -6.86 1.13
C LEU A 150 36.03 -8.12 0.74
N LEU A 151 36.78 -8.73 1.66
CA LEU A 151 37.43 -10.02 1.41
C LEU A 151 36.41 -11.18 1.39
N GLY A 152 35.34 -11.07 2.18
CA GLY A 152 34.23 -12.04 2.21
C GLY A 152 33.16 -11.79 1.14
N MET A 153 33.06 -10.56 0.62
CA MET A 153 32.20 -10.23 -0.51
C MET A 153 32.90 -10.68 -1.78
N ASN A 154 32.43 -11.77 -2.38
CA ASN A 154 32.88 -12.27 -3.69
C ASN A 154 32.51 -11.31 -4.83
N ILE A 155 33.08 -10.10 -4.85
CA ILE A 155 32.90 -9.11 -5.90
C ILE A 155 33.87 -9.43 -7.02
N THR A 156 33.32 -9.75 -8.19
CA THR A 156 34.12 -10.00 -9.39
C THR A 156 34.81 -8.71 -9.82
N SER A 157 36.11 -8.78 -10.06
CA SER A 157 36.87 -7.68 -10.66
C SER A 157 37.32 -8.10 -12.06
N ALA A 158 37.10 -7.22 -13.04
CA ALA A 158 37.60 -7.37 -14.39
C ALA A 158 38.87 -6.56 -14.55
N ASP A 159 39.90 -7.13 -15.16
CA ASP A 159 41.08 -6.37 -15.55
C ASP A 159 40.81 -5.70 -16.91
N VAL A 160 40.65 -4.38 -16.88
CA VAL A 160 40.45 -3.57 -18.08
C VAL A 160 41.60 -2.58 -18.15
N ASN A 161 42.46 -2.75 -19.15
CA ASN A 161 43.64 -1.91 -19.40
C ASN A 161 44.67 -1.90 -18.26
N GLY A 162 44.88 -3.03 -17.57
CA GLY A 162 45.84 -3.16 -16.48
C GLY A 162 45.36 -2.58 -15.15
N CYS A 163 44.09 -2.18 -15.09
CA CYS A 163 43.41 -1.68 -13.91
C CYS A 163 42.26 -2.61 -13.54
N ARG A 164 42.28 -3.16 -12.32
CA ARG A 164 41.13 -3.89 -11.78
C ARG A 164 39.95 -2.95 -11.58
N GLN A 165 38.86 -3.26 -12.26
CA GLN A 165 37.60 -2.55 -12.17
C GLN A 165 36.49 -3.48 -11.66
N VAL A 166 35.54 -2.91 -10.94
CA VAL A 166 34.38 -3.62 -10.40
C VAL A 166 33.12 -3.11 -11.06
N HIS A 167 32.20 -4.03 -11.34
CA HIS A 167 30.94 -3.72 -11.99
C HIS A 167 29.89 -3.27 -10.96
N TYR A 168 29.01 -2.35 -11.38
CA TYR A 168 27.92 -1.82 -10.56
C TYR A 168 27.03 -2.93 -9.98
N VAL A 169 26.55 -3.85 -10.84
CA VAL A 169 25.60 -4.89 -10.43
C VAL A 169 26.26 -5.87 -9.44
N ASP A 170 27.50 -6.28 -9.71
CA ASP A 170 28.22 -7.21 -8.84
C ASP A 170 28.46 -6.59 -7.46
N THR A 171 28.80 -5.30 -7.44
CA THR A 171 28.98 -4.54 -6.21
C THR A 171 27.67 -4.42 -5.44
N LEU A 172 26.58 -4.01 -6.10
CA LEU A 172 25.27 -3.82 -5.46
C LEU A 172 24.75 -5.15 -4.87
N VAL A 173 24.81 -6.23 -5.64
CA VAL A 173 24.37 -7.56 -5.19
C VAL A 173 25.21 -8.06 -4.01
N ALA A 174 26.53 -7.89 -4.05
CA ALA A 174 27.40 -8.30 -2.95
C ALA A 174 27.12 -7.51 -1.67
N VAL A 175 26.89 -6.20 -1.79
CA VAL A 175 26.59 -5.31 -0.67
C VAL A 175 25.20 -5.60 -0.08
N VAL A 176 24.20 -5.86 -0.93
CA VAL A 176 22.87 -6.34 -0.51
C VAL A 176 22.96 -7.67 0.24
N ARG A 177 23.68 -8.64 -0.33
CA ARG A 177 23.87 -9.96 0.28
C ARG A 177 24.59 -9.86 1.63
N PHE A 178 25.59 -8.99 1.75
CA PHE A 178 26.33 -8.81 2.99
C PHE A 178 25.45 -8.29 4.13
N ARG A 179 24.66 -7.21 3.92
CA ARG A 179 23.80 -6.72 5.02
C ARG A 179 22.67 -7.69 5.33
N TYR A 180 22.13 -8.37 4.32
CA TYR A 180 21.15 -9.42 4.55
C TYR A 180 21.71 -10.50 5.48
N LEU A 181 22.95 -10.94 5.23
CA LEU A 181 23.63 -11.89 6.11
C LEU A 181 23.86 -11.29 7.50
N GLN A 182 24.36 -10.05 7.64
CA GLN A 182 24.53 -9.42 8.96
C GLN A 182 23.23 -9.29 9.78
N GLN A 183 22.07 -9.10 9.14
CA GLN A 183 20.79 -8.89 9.82
C GLN A 183 20.05 -10.19 10.16
N PHE A 184 20.18 -11.24 9.33
CA PHE A 184 19.37 -12.47 9.44
C PHE A 184 20.18 -13.74 9.74
N HIS A 185 21.51 -13.69 9.65
CA HIS A 185 22.40 -14.76 10.07
C HIS A 185 23.38 -14.12 11.06
N ASP A 186 23.32 -14.46 12.35
CA ASP A 186 24.38 -14.08 13.28
C ASP A 186 25.72 -14.51 12.66
N ILE A 187 26.48 -13.56 12.11
CA ILE A 187 27.86 -13.82 11.70
C ILE A 187 28.57 -14.00 13.04
N PRO A 188 29.05 -15.21 13.40
CA PRO A 188 29.82 -15.34 14.62
C PRO A 188 31.03 -14.41 14.48
N ASP A 189 31.20 -13.52 15.45
CA ASP A 189 32.32 -12.58 15.52
C ASP A 189 33.61 -13.27 15.10
N ILE A 190 34.16 -12.88 13.95
CA ILE A 190 35.52 -13.26 13.58
C ILE A 190 36.44 -12.28 14.30
N ALA A 191 36.67 -12.57 15.59
CA ALA A 191 37.75 -12.02 16.39
C ALA A 191 39.06 -12.79 16.12
#